data_AF-A0A849R1A0-F1
#
_entry.id   AF-A0A849R1A0-F1
#
_cell.length_a   1.000
_cell.length_b   1.000
_cell.length_c   1.000
_cell.angle_alpha   90.00
_cell.angle_beta   90.00
_cell.angle_gamma   90.00
#
_symmetry.space_group_name_H-M   'P 1'
#
loop_
_entity.id
_entity.type
_entity.pdbx_description
1 polymer ?
#
loop_
_entity_poly.entity_id
_entity_poly.type
_entity_poly.pdbx_seq_one_letter_code
_entity_poly.pdbx_strand_id
1 'polypeptide(L)' 'MDTLMAIRSGIFLVAGLMSILFRKQFNNFKNHMLEKFHMKNRIKDERKVYFYMGIVYILISIILVVFSITH' A
#
# COMPACT_ATOMS: atom_id res chain seq x y z
N MET A 1 3.18 -26.80 -1.91
CA MET A 1 2.46 -25.52 -2.11
C MET A 1 2.43 -24.80 -0.79
N ASP A 2 3.28 -23.78 -0.64
CA ASP A 2 3.33 -22.94 0.53
C ASP A 2 2.09 -22.02 0.58
N THR A 3 0.97 -22.58 1.07
CA THR A 3 -0.29 -21.85 1.27
C THR A 3 -0.07 -20.54 2.04
N LEU A 4 0.93 -20.49 2.93
CA LEU A 4 1.35 -19.30 3.65
C LEU A 4 1.93 -18.20 2.74
N MET A 5 2.74 -18.57 1.73
CA MET A 5 3.29 -17.62 0.76
C MET A 5 2.20 -17.09 -0.17
N ALA A 6 1.26 -17.94 -0.59
CA ALA A 6 0.10 -17.53 -1.37
C ALA A 6 -0.80 -16.55 -0.60
N ILE A 7 -1.03 -16.77 0.69
CA ILE A 7 -1.78 -15.84 1.54
C ILE A 7 -1.03 -14.50 1.66
N ARG A 8 0.30 -14.53 1.90
CA ARG A 8 1.12 -13.31 2.00
C ARG A 8 1.08 -12.50 0.71
N SER A 9 1.22 -13.13 -0.45
CA SER A 9 1.15 -12.42 -1.73
C SER A 9 -0.23 -11.80 -1.95
N GLY A 10 -1.31 -12.53 -1.65
CA GLY A 10 -2.67 -12.00 -1.71
C GLY A 10 -2.87 -10.75 -0.84
N ILE A 11 -2.33 -10.75 0.38
CA ILE A 11 -2.37 -9.58 1.27
C ILE A 11 -1.63 -8.39 0.66
N PHE A 12 -0.43 -8.60 0.10
CA PHE A 12 0.34 -7.54 -0.55
C PHE A 12 -0.35 -6.99 -1.80
N LEU A 13 -1.00 -7.85 -2.58
CA LEU A 13 -1.76 -7.46 -3.75
C LEU A 13 -2.95 -6.57 -3.37
N VAL A 14 -3.73 -7.00 -2.37
CA VAL A 14 -4.87 -6.25 -1.84
C VAL A 14 -4.42 -4.92 -1.24
N ALA A 15 -3.31 -4.90 -0.50
CA ALA A 15 -2.74 -3.68 0.05
C ALA A 15 -2.29 -2.70 -1.06
N GLY A 16 -1.63 -3.21 -2.11
CA GLY A 16 -1.22 -2.41 -3.26
C GLY A 16 -2.40 -1.80 -4.01
N LEU A 17 -3.43 -2.60 -4.29
CA LEU A 17 -4.69 -2.13 -4.90
C LEU A 17 -5.39 -1.09 -4.03
N MET A 18 -5.50 -1.33 -2.73
CA MET A 18 -6.10 -0.40 -1.77
C MET A 18 -5.34 0.93 -1.74
N SER A 19 -4.01 0.92 -1.73
CA SER A 19 -3.20 2.14 -1.77
C SER A 19 -3.41 2.96 -3.06
N ILE A 20 -3.63 2.31 -4.20
CA ILE A 20 -3.89 2.99 -5.47
C ILE A 20 -5.31 3.54 -5.53
N LEU A 21 -6.30 2.69 -5.25
CA LEU A 21 -7.73 3.02 -5.37
C LEU A 21 -8.17 4.05 -4.31
N PHE A 22 -7.71 3.89 -3.08
CA PHE A 22 -8.11 4.73 -1.95
C PHE A 22 -7.06 5.81 -1.60
N ARG A 23 -6.13 6.14 -2.51
CA ARG A 23 -5.10 7.19 -2.33
C ARG A 23 -5.64 8.51 -1.80
N LYS A 24 -6.85 8.91 -2.23
CA LYS A 24 -7.51 10.14 -1.78
C LYS A 24 -7.97 10.02 -0.33
N GLN A 25 -8.53 8.88 0.05
CA GLN A 25 -8.98 8.61 1.41
C GLN A 25 -7.79 8.52 2.37
N PHE A 26 -6.71 7.82 2.00
CA PHE A 26 -5.48 7.76 2.81
C PHE A 26 -4.86 9.14 3.01
N ASN A 27 -4.76 9.94 1.94
CA ASN A 27 -4.23 11.30 2.06
C ASN A 27 -5.11 12.20 2.93
N ASN A 28 -6.43 12.12 2.78
CA ASN A 28 -7.36 12.88 3.62
C ASN A 28 -7.33 12.42 5.07
N PHE A 29 -7.24 11.12 5.32
CA PHE A 29 -7.13 10.56 6.66
C PHE A 29 -5.84 10.98 7.36
N LYS A 30 -4.70 10.89 6.66
CA LYS A 30 -3.41 11.39 7.14
C LYS A 30 -3.49 12.89 7.46
N ASN A 31 -4.06 13.69 6.56
CA ASN A 31 -4.18 15.13 6.77
C ASN A 31 -5.10 15.47 7.94
N HIS A 32 -6.22 14.75 8.10
CA HIS A 32 -7.13 14.90 9.23
C HIS A 32 -6.48 14.51 10.56
N MET A 33 -5.69 13.43 10.58
CA MET A 33 -4.87 13.06 11.74
C MET A 33 -3.85 14.14 12.07
N LEU A 34 -3.08 14.61 11.10
CA LEU A 34 -2.07 15.66 11.29
C LEU A 34 -2.71 16.95 11.79
N GLU A 35 -3.91 17.29 11.32
CA GLU A 35 -4.69 18.42 11.81
C GLU A 35 -5.10 18.22 13.28
N LYS A 36 -5.59 17.02 13.64
CA LYS A 36 -5.95 16.66 15.02
C LYS A 36 -4.74 16.72 15.98
N PHE A 37 -3.54 16.43 15.48
CA PHE A 37 -2.29 16.55 16.23
C PHE A 37 -1.66 17.95 16.19
N HIS A 38 -2.38 18.97 15.68
CA HIS A 38 -1.89 20.34 15.49
C HIS A 38 -0.60 20.45 14.65
N MET A 39 -0.30 19.44 13.82
CA MET A 39 0.87 19.39 12.92
C MET A 39 0.55 19.96 11.53
N LYS A 40 -0.11 21.13 11.48
CA LYS A 40 -0.63 21.73 10.24
C LYS A 40 0.46 21.98 9.19
N ASN A 41 1.67 22.32 9.61
CA ASN A 41 2.83 22.54 8.71
C ASN A 41 3.29 21.26 7.99
N ARG A 42 2.83 20.07 8.40
CA ARG A 42 3.16 18.79 7.76
C ARG A 42 2.08 18.30 6.81
N ILE A 43 0.95 19.01 6.70
CA ILE A 43 -0.12 18.67 5.76
C ILE A 43 0.39 18.91 4.33
N LYS A 44 0.58 17.82 3.58
CA LYS A 44 1.01 17.83 2.18
C LYS A 44 0.20 16.83 1.38
N ASP A 45 -0.04 17.14 0.11
CA ASP A 45 -0.65 16.23 -0.84
C ASP A 45 0.37 15.15 -1.24
N GLU A 46 0.19 13.96 -0.70
CA GLU A 46 1.06 12.81 -0.94
C GLU A 46 0.34 11.74 -1.79
N ARG A 47 -0.71 12.10 -2.53
CA ARG A 47 -1.45 11.14 -3.38
C ARG A 47 -0.54 10.41 -4.38
N LYS A 48 0.51 11.09 -4.88
CA LYS A 48 1.53 10.46 -5.74
C LYS A 48 2.35 9.42 -4.98
N VAL A 49 2.71 9.68 -3.73
CA VAL A 49 3.48 8.75 -2.89
C VAL A 49 2.70 7.47 -2.64
N TYR A 50 1.40 7.57 -2.33
CA TYR A 50 0.53 6.39 -2.17
C TYR A 50 0.41 5.57 -3.45
N PHE A 51 0.41 6.24 -4.62
CA PHE A 51 0.42 5.55 -5.90
C PHE A 51 1.73 4.78 -6.12
N TYR A 52 2.87 5.39 -5.85
CA TYR A 52 4.17 4.70 -5.91
C TYR A 52 4.27 3.53 -4.92
N MET A 53 3.82 3.73 -3.67
CA MET A 53 3.76 2.65 -2.68
C MET A 53 2.89 1.48 -3.16
N GLY A 54 1.73 1.78 -3.76
CA GLY A 54 0.85 0.75 -4.31
C GLY A 54 1.51 -0.07 -5.41
N ILE A 55 2.25 0.58 -6.33
CA ILE A 55 3.03 -0.11 -7.36
C ILE A 55 4.09 -1.02 -6.74
N VAL A 56 4.80 -0.53 -5.72
CA VAL A 56 5.83 -1.32 -5.01
C VAL A 56 5.22 -2.55 -4.36
N TYR A 57 4.06 -2.43 -3.71
CA TYR A 57 3.37 -3.58 -3.11
C TYR A 57 2.91 -4.61 -4.14
N ILE A 58 2.44 -4.16 -5.31
CA ILE A 58 2.09 -5.06 -6.42
C ILE A 58 3.33 -5.79 -6.94
N LEU A 59 4.46 -5.10 -7.11
CA LEU A 59 5.73 -5.71 -7.51
C LEU A 59 6.19 -6.78 -6.52
N ILE A 60 6.17 -6.47 -5.21
CA ILE A 60 6.50 -7.42 -4.14
C ILE A 60 5.58 -8.63 -4.18
N SER A 61 4.28 -8.41 -4.38
CA SER A 61 3.30 -9.49 -4.52
C SER A 61 3.64 -10.42 -5.69
N ILE A 62 3.98 -9.87 -6.86
CA ILE A 62 4.35 -10.67 -8.04
C ILE A 62 5.60 -11.50 -7.77
N ILE A 63 6.63 -10.89 -7.17
CA ILE A 63 7.88 -11.58 -6.81
C ILE A 63 7.60 -12.73 -5.85
N LEU A 64 6.76 -12.52 -4.82
CA LEU A 64 6.38 -13.58 -3.88
C LEU A 64 5.64 -14.73 -4.57
N VAL A 65 4.74 -14.44 -5.51
CA VAL A 65 4.02 -15.46 -6.27
C VAL A 65 4.98 -16.28 -7.13
N VAL A 66 5.88 -15.62 -7.86
CA VAL A 66 6.87 -16.31 -8.71
C VAL A 66 7.78 -17.20 -7.87
N PHE A 67 8.25 -16.70 -6.73
CA PHE A 67 9.07 -17.48 -5.80
C PHE A 67 8.32 -18.71 -5.26
N SER A 68 7.05 -18.55 -4.88
CA SER A 68 6.21 -19.64 -4.36
C SER A 68 5.83 -20.70 -5.40
N ILE A 69 5.91 -20.39 -6.70
CA ILE A 69 5.63 -21.35 -7.79
C ILE A 69 6.91 -22.08 -8.21
N THR A 70 8.04 -21.37 -8.17
CA THR A 70 9.35 -21.89 -8.61
C THR A 70 9.95 -22.85 -7.58
N HIS A 71 9.57 -22.71 -6.31
CA HIS A 71 10.14 -23.41 -5.16
C HIS A 71 9.12 -24.31 -4.45
#